data_AF-A0A7J3EMU3-F1
#
_entry.id   AF-A0A7J3EMU3-F1
#
_cell.length_a   1.000
_cell.length_b   1.000
_cell.length_c   1.000
_cell.angle_alpha   90.00
_cell.angle_beta   90.00
_cell.angle_gamma   90.00
#
_symmetry.space_group_name_H-M   'P 1'
#
loop_
_entity.id
_entity.type
_entity.pdbx_description
1 polymer ?
#
loop_
_entity_poly.entity_id
_entity_poly.type
_entity_poly.pdbx_seq_one_letter_code
_entity_poly.pdbx_strand_id
1 'polypeptide(L)' 'EEPMPEGPSKGYVVKLHEMLDEYYSLRGWIDGRPTKAKLEELDLKWVAYRLEEEKLLPG' A
#
# COMPACT_ATOMS: atom_id res chain seq x y z
N GLU A 1 -2.60 -16.54 8.07
CA GLU A 1 -3.06 -16.88 6.70
C GLU A 1 -3.62 -18.29 6.74
N GLU A 2 -4.83 -18.52 6.20
CA GLU A 2 -5.41 -19.87 6.12
C GLU A 2 -5.36 -20.36 4.67
N PRO A 3 -4.95 -21.63 4.44
CA PRO A 3 -4.88 -22.19 3.09
C PRO A 3 -6.28 -22.37 2.51
N MET A 4 -6.38 -22.31 1.19
CA MET A 4 -7.64 -22.60 0.50
C MET A 4 -8.14 -24.01 0.88
N PRO A 5 -9.37 -24.14 1.38
CA PRO A 5 -9.85 -25.39 1.95
C PRO A 5 -10.10 -26.48 0.89
N GLU A 6 -10.43 -26.08 -0.34
CA GLU A 6 -10.84 -26.99 -1.40
C GLU A 6 -10.67 -26.40 -2.82
N GLY A 7 -10.86 -27.25 -3.84
CA GLY A 7 -10.64 -26.90 -5.25
C GLY A 7 -9.18 -27.09 -5.74
N PRO A 8 -8.87 -26.77 -7.01
CA PRO A 8 -7.55 -26.97 -7.61
C PRO A 8 -6.40 -26.25 -6.90
N SER A 9 -6.72 -25.22 -6.14
CA SER A 9 -5.76 -24.43 -5.36
C SER A 9 -5.75 -24.80 -3.87
N LYS A 10 -6.33 -25.95 -3.49
CA LYS A 10 -6.35 -26.43 -2.10
C LYS A 10 -4.94 -26.45 -1.50
N GLY A 11 -4.79 -25.94 -0.28
CA GLY A 11 -3.49 -25.86 0.40
C GLY A 11 -2.64 -24.66 0.00
N TYR A 12 -3.03 -23.91 -1.04
CA TYR A 12 -2.33 -22.69 -1.43
C TYR A 12 -2.63 -21.57 -0.44
N VAL A 13 -1.59 -20.80 -0.10
CA VAL A 13 -1.65 -19.60 0.72
C VAL A 13 -1.15 -18.43 -0.12
N VAL A 14 -1.91 -17.34 -0.15
CA VAL A 14 -1.49 -16.10 -0.83
C VAL A 14 -0.38 -15.47 -0.01
N LYS A 15 0.79 -15.27 -0.63
CA LYS A 15 1.94 -14.62 0.01
C LYS A 15 1.83 -13.11 -0.03
N LEU A 16 0.73 -12.58 0.51
CA LEU A 16 0.37 -11.18 0.37
C LEU A 16 1.47 -10.27 0.92
N HIS A 17 2.02 -10.60 2.08
CA HIS A 17 3.08 -9.82 2.71
C HIS A 17 4.32 -9.66 1.84
N GLU A 18 4.76 -10.72 1.14
CA GLU A 18 5.90 -10.67 0.23
C GLU A 18 5.63 -9.75 -0.99
N MET A 19 4.37 -9.67 -1.42
CA MET A 19 3.98 -8.87 -2.59
C MET A 19 3.74 -7.39 -2.27
N LEU A 20 3.44 -7.07 -1.00
CA LEU A 20 3.11 -5.70 -0.60
C LEU A 20 4.31 -4.75 -0.70
N ASP A 21 5.52 -5.21 -0.38
CA ASP A 21 6.73 -4.38 -0.43
C ASP A 21 7.02 -3.89 -1.86
N GLU A 22 6.94 -4.81 -2.84
CA GLU A 22 7.09 -4.49 -4.26
C GLU A 22 5.96 -3.57 -4.72
N TYR A 23 4.71 -3.87 -4.34
CA TYR A 23 3.55 -3.07 -4.71
C TYR A 23 3.66 -1.63 -4.19
N TYR A 24 4.03 -1.43 -2.91
CA TYR A 24 4.19 -0.11 -2.33
C TYR A 24 5.33 0.66 -2.98
N SER A 25 6.46 0.01 -3.24
CA SER A 25 7.60 0.60 -3.94
C SER A 25 7.18 1.14 -5.33
N LEU A 26 6.49 0.33 -6.12
CA LEU A 26 6.01 0.71 -7.46
C LEU A 26 4.97 1.85 -7.41
N ARG A 27 4.14 1.88 -6.37
CA ARG A 27 3.11 2.91 -6.19
C ARG A 27 3.63 4.20 -5.55
N GLY A 28 4.89 4.22 -5.09
CA GLY A 28 5.45 5.35 -4.32
C GLY A 28 4.74 5.51 -2.97
N TRP A 29 4.42 4.38 -2.34
CA TRP A 29 3.78 4.29 -1.03
C TRP A 29 4.78 3.77 0.00
N ILE A 30 4.57 4.10 1.27
CA ILE A 30 5.35 3.64 2.41
C ILE A 30 4.33 3.20 3.47
N ASP A 31 4.50 1.98 3.99
CA ASP A 31 3.61 1.40 5.02
C ASP A 31 2.11 1.53 4.68
N GLY A 32 1.77 1.32 3.41
CA GLY A 32 0.39 1.41 2.91
C GLY A 32 -0.14 2.82 2.69
N ARG A 33 0.69 3.87 2.80
CA ARG A 33 0.29 5.27 2.59
C ARG A 33 1.03 5.89 1.41
N PRO A 34 0.36 6.68 0.54
CA PRO A 34 1.05 7.42 -0.50
C PRO A 34 2.00 8.46 0.10
N THR A 35 3.16 8.61 -0.52
CA THR A 35 4.10 9.71 -0.20
C THR A 35 3.55 11.06 -0.65
N LYS A 36 4.06 12.14 -0.05
CA LYS A 36 3.77 13.51 -0.49
C LYS A 36 4.02 13.70 -1.98
N ALA A 37 5.17 13.21 -2.47
CA ALA A 37 5.53 13.27 -3.90
C ALA A 37 4.47 12.59 -4.80
N LYS A 38 3.99 11.40 -4.42
CA LYS A 38 2.95 10.71 -5.20
C LYS A 38 1.61 11.46 -5.18
N LEU A 39 1.24 12.08 -4.06
CA LEU A 39 0.03 12.89 -3.97
C LEU A 39 0.13 14.15 -4.84
N GLU A 40 1.30 14.80 -4.88
CA GLU A 40 1.54 15.97 -5.74
C GLU A 40 1.54 15.61 -7.23
N GLU A 41 2.13 14.47 -7.61
CA GLU A 41 2.11 13.93 -8.98
C GLU A 41 0.68 13.69 -9.49
N LEU A 42 -0.22 13.26 -8.59
CA LEU A 42 -1.62 12.99 -8.90
C LEU A 42 -2.53 14.22 -8.77
N ASP A 43 -1.96 15.42 -8.59
CA ASP A 43 -2.68 16.68 -8.36
C ASP A 43 -3.60 16.66 -7.12
N LEU A 44 -3.22 15.88 -6.11
CA LEU A 44 -3.91 15.74 -4.81
C LEU A 44 -3.21 16.54 -3.71
N LYS A 45 -2.70 17.73 -4.03
CA LYS A 45 -1.97 18.60 -3.08
C LYS A 45 -2.77 18.91 -1.81
N TRP A 46 -4.08 19.10 -1.96
CA TRP A 46 -4.98 19.33 -0.83
C TRP A 46 -5.01 18.15 0.16
N VAL A 47 -4.90 16.90 -0.34
CA VAL A 47 -4.77 15.71 0.50
C VAL A 47 -3.42 15.70 1.19
N ALA A 48 -2.35 16.01 0.44
CA ALA A 48 -1.00 16.05 0.99
C ALA A 48 -0.88 17.04 2.17
N TYR A 49 -1.42 18.26 2.02
CA TYR A 49 -1.43 19.25 3.09
C TYR A 49 -2.23 18.80 4.30
N ARG A 50 -3.42 18.23 4.08
CA ARG A 50 -4.25 17.71 5.18
C ARG A 50 -3.53 16.61 5.96
N LEU A 51 -2.92 15.65 5.26
CA LEU A 51 -2.18 14.55 5.90
C LEU A 51 -0.92 15.06 6.61
N GLU A 52 -0.27 16.11 6.10
CA GLU A 52 0.86 16.76 6.74
C GLU A 52 0.46 17.43 8.06
N GLU A 53 -0.64 18.20 8.06
CA GLU A 53 -1.21 18.82 9.26
C GLU A 53 -1.60 17.79 10.32
N GLU A 54 -2.23 16.68 9.89
CA GLU A 54 -2.63 15.57 10.76
C GLU A 54 -1.43 14.67 11.17
N LYS A 55 -0.21 14.94 10.65
CA LYS A 55 1.01 14.12 10.87
C LYS A 55 0.82 12.64 10.47
N LEU A 56 0.10 12.42 9.39
CA LEU A 56 -0.25 11.12 8.82
C LEU A 56 0.50 10.77 7.53
N LEU A 57 1.35 11.68 7.03
CA LEU A 57 2.27 11.34 5.95
C LEU A 57 3.31 10.33 6.43
N PRO A 58 3.69 9.36 5.59
CA PRO A 58 4.86 8.54 5.88
C PRO A 58 6.10 9.44 5.91
N GLY A 59 7.02 9.13 6.82
CA GLY A 59 8.24 9.91 7.09
C GLY A 59 9.20 9.99 5.91
#